data_AF-A0A7V9BP32-F1
#
_entry.id   AF-A0A7V9BP32-F1
#
_cell.length_a   1.000
_cell.length_b   1.000
_cell.length_c   1.000
_cell.angle_alpha   90.00
_cell.angle_beta   90.00
_cell.angle_gamma   90.00
#
_symmetry.space_group_name_H-M   'P 1'
#
loop_
_entity.id
_entity.type
_entity.pdbx_description
1 polymer ?
#
loop_
_entity_poly.entity_id
_entity_poly.type
_entity_poly.pdbx_seq_one_letter_code
_entity_poly.pdbx_strand_id
1 'polypeptide(L)' 'MTLFLGSTPQPDHPTASLDLSGQTVLLLHAHPDDEAIFTGITARRLADAGARVVLVTATGGELGESLVPLAPGESVAQ' A
#
# COMPACT_ATOMS: atom_id res chain seq x y z
N MET A 1 -7.13 -21.48 29.96
CA MET A 1 -7.65 -22.47 29.00
C MET A 1 -7.33 -21.96 27.61
N THR A 2 -6.14 -22.24 27.10
CA THR A 2 -5.65 -21.74 25.82
C THR A 2 -5.78 -22.88 24.82
N LEU A 3 -6.66 -22.73 23.83
CA LEU A 3 -6.77 -23.68 22.72
C LEU A 3 -5.58 -23.47 21.78
N PHE A 4 -4.59 -24.34 21.90
CA PHE A 4 -3.54 -24.52 20.90
C PHE A 4 -4.12 -25.43 19.80
N LEU A 5 -4.70 -24.85 18.74
CA LEU A 5 -4.98 -25.61 17.53
C LEU A 5 -3.64 -25.91 16.86
N GLY A 6 -3.12 -27.12 17.09
CA GLY A 6 -2.05 -27.67 16.29
C GLY A 6 -2.51 -27.80 14.84
N SER A 7 -2.17 -26.82 14.00
CA SER A 7 -2.22 -26.99 12.56
C SER A 7 -1.05 -27.88 12.17
N THR A 8 -1.33 -29.09 11.69
CA THR A 8 -0.34 -29.88 10.96
C THR A 8 0.24 -29.02 9.83
N PRO A 9 1.56 -28.90 9.67
CA PRO A 9 2.12 -28.18 8.53
C PRO A 9 1.66 -28.90 7.26
N GLN A 10 0.85 -28.21 6.45
CA GLN A 10 0.39 -28.74 5.17
C GLN A 10 1.64 -28.93 4.27
N PRO A 11 1.76 -30.05 3.52
CA PRO A 11 2.91 -30.26 2.65
C PRO A 11 2.92 -29.11 1.64
N ASP A 12 4.03 -28.37 1.65
CA ASP A 12 4.57 -27.59 0.53
C ASP A 12 3.57 -27.26 -0.57
N HIS A 13 2.56 -26.46 -0.22
CA HIS A 13 1.94 -25.63 -1.23
C HIS A 13 3.09 -24.76 -1.75
N PRO A 14 3.48 -24.80 -3.04
CA PRO A 14 4.39 -23.81 -3.54
C PRO A 14 3.66 -22.49 -3.33
N THR A 15 4.04 -21.74 -2.29
CA THR A 15 3.83 -20.31 -2.27
C THR A 15 4.70 -19.83 -3.41
N ALA A 16 4.19 -19.91 -4.63
CA ALA A 16 4.91 -19.53 -5.82
C ALA A 16 5.28 -18.06 -5.60
N SER A 17 6.52 -17.85 -5.16
CA SER A 17 7.11 -16.54 -5.11
C SER A 17 7.21 -16.13 -6.56
N LEU A 18 6.31 -15.24 -6.97
CA LEU A 18 6.41 -14.63 -8.28
C LEU A 18 7.77 -13.96 -8.35
N ASP A 19 8.62 -14.38 -9.28
CA ASP A 19 9.82 -13.62 -9.64
C ASP A 19 9.42 -12.62 -10.71
N LEU A 20 9.43 -11.35 -10.33
CA LEU A 20 9.08 -10.20 -11.15
C LEU A 20 10.32 -9.34 -11.47
N SER A 21 11.52 -9.90 -11.35
CA SER A 21 12.76 -9.26 -11.79
C SER A 21 12.70 -8.87 -13.28
N GLY A 22 12.92 -7.58 -13.58
CA GLY A 22 12.87 -7.04 -14.96
C GLY A 22 11.50 -6.52 -15.40
N GLN A 23 10.45 -6.69 -14.58
CA GLN A 23 9.13 -6.11 -14.83
C GLN A 23 9.02 -4.75 -14.15
N THR A 24 8.24 -3.83 -14.74
CA THR A 24 7.87 -2.55 -14.12
C THR A 24 6.37 -2.51 -13.90
N VAL A 25 5.94 -2.16 -12.69
CA VAL A 25 4.53 -1.98 -12.34
C VAL A 25 4.30 -0.51 -11.99
N LEU A 26 3.32 0.11 -12.64
CA LEU A 26 2.90 1.48 -12.36
C LEU A 26 1.62 1.47 -11.53
N LEU A 27 1.65 2.13 -10.38
CA LEU A 27 0.50 2.36 -9.53
C LEU A 27 0.10 3.83 -9.68
N LEU A 28 -1.01 4.07 -10.38
CA LEU A 28 -1.57 5.41 -10.56
C LEU A 28 -2.70 5.59 -9.56
N HIS A 29 -2.55 6.61 -8.72
CA HIS A 29 -3.56 7.01 -7.75
C HIS A 29 -3.95 8.48 -7.93
N ALA A 30 -5.14 8.84 -7.47
CA ALA A 30 -5.67 10.18 -7.66
C ALA A 30 -4.99 11.18 -6.72
N HIS A 31 -4.91 10.84 -5.44
CA HIS A 31 -4.43 11.72 -4.38
C HIS A 31 -3.28 11.06 -3.59
N PRO A 32 -2.48 11.87 -2.86
CA PRO A 32 -1.48 11.32 -1.94
C PRO A 32 -2.16 10.73 -0.71
N ASP A 33 -2.03 9.41 -0.50
CA ASP A 33 -2.57 8.56 0.59
C ASP A 33 -3.26 7.29 0.05
N ASP A 34 -3.91 7.41 -1.11
CA ASP A 34 -4.57 6.34 -1.85
C ASP A 34 -3.65 5.11 -2.02
N GLU A 35 -2.35 5.32 -2.25
CA GLU A 35 -1.41 4.24 -2.45
C GLU A 35 -1.28 3.36 -1.22
N ALA A 36 -1.29 3.96 -0.04
CA ALA A 36 -1.18 3.28 1.23
C ALA A 36 -2.50 2.59 1.60
N ILE A 37 -3.63 3.25 1.35
CA ILE A 37 -4.97 2.76 1.67
C ILE A 37 -5.34 1.54 0.80
N PHE A 38 -5.16 1.65 -0.51
CA PHE A 38 -5.67 0.64 -1.44
C PHE A 38 -4.63 -0.37 -1.86
N THR A 39 -3.34 0.03 -1.94
CA THR A 39 -2.33 -0.78 -2.61
C THR A 39 -1.05 -1.00 -1.83
N GLY A 40 -0.92 -0.53 -0.59
CA GLY A 40 0.38 -0.49 0.11
C GLY A 40 1.03 -1.86 0.26
N ILE A 41 0.26 -2.85 0.75
CA ILE A 41 0.75 -4.22 0.88
C ILE A 41 0.99 -4.88 -0.49
N THR A 42 0.16 -4.56 -1.49
CA THR A 42 0.34 -5.06 -2.86
C THR A 42 1.65 -4.54 -3.45
N ALA A 43 1.91 -3.23 -3.36
CA ALA A 43 3.13 -2.59 -3.80
C ALA A 43 4.35 -3.22 -3.13
N ARG A 44 4.28 -3.44 -1.81
CA ARG A 44 5.34 -4.11 -1.05
C ARG A 44 5.62 -5.52 -1.57
N ARG A 45 4.58 -6.34 -1.75
CA ARG A 45 4.72 -7.71 -2.26
C ARG A 45 5.30 -7.76 -3.67
N LEU A 46 4.92 -6.82 -4.54
CA LEU A 46 5.44 -6.72 -5.89
C LEU A 46 6.93 -6.32 -5.89
N ALA A 47 7.32 -5.40 -5.00
CA ALA A 47 8.72 -5.03 -4.83
C ALA A 47 9.56 -6.17 -4.23
N ASP A 48 9.05 -6.89 -3.22
CA ASP A 48 9.72 -8.07 -2.64
C ASP A 48 9.88 -9.20 -3.68
N ALA A 49 8.95 -9.28 -4.64
CA ALA A 49 9.02 -10.17 -5.80
C ALA A 49 10.02 -9.71 -6.89
N GLY A 50 10.65 -8.53 -6.77
CA GLY A 50 11.68 -8.05 -7.70
C GLY A 50 11.18 -7.08 -8.78
N ALA A 51 9.90 -6.70 -8.78
CA ALA A 51 9.40 -5.69 -9.72
C ALA A 51 9.95 -4.29 -9.40
N ARG A 52 10.22 -3.50 -10.45
CA ARG A 52 10.36 -2.05 -10.29
C ARG A 52 8.96 -1.44 -10.11
N VAL A 53 8.61 -1.06 -8.90
CA VAL A 53 7.34 -0.38 -8.61
C VAL A 53 7.51 1.13 -8.79
N VAL A 54 6.64 1.74 -9.59
CA VAL A 54 6.59 3.18 -9.83
C VAL A 54 5.25 3.70 -9.34
N LEU A 55 5.26 4.57 -8.34
CA LEU A 55 4.07 5.27 -7.87
C LEU A 55 3.89 6.57 -8.67
N VAL A 56 2.67 6.81 -9.13
CA VAL A 56 2.24 8.05 -9.75
C VAL A 56 1.03 8.56 -9.01
N THR A 57 1.11 9.78 -8.51
CA THR A 57 -0.03 10.49 -7.94
C THR A 57 -0.49 11.55 -8.93
N ALA A 58 -1.76 11.53 -9.31
CA ALA A 58 -2.29 12.38 -10.37
C ALA A 58 -2.46 13.85 -9.94
N THR A 59 -2.74 14.07 -8.65
CA THR A 59 -2.94 15.40 -8.05
C THR A 59 -2.09 15.56 -6.79
N GLY A 60 -1.94 16.79 -6.30
CA GLY A 60 -1.29 17.05 -5.00
C GLY A 60 -2.24 16.89 -3.81
N GLY A 61 -3.53 16.62 -4.04
CA GLY A 61 -4.52 16.57 -2.97
C GLY A 61 -4.91 17.95 -2.42
N GLU A 62 -4.67 19.02 -3.19
CA GLU A 62 -4.92 20.43 -2.83
C GLU A 62 -6.33 20.76 -2.30
N LEU A 63 -7.33 19.89 -2.50
CA LEU A 63 -8.70 20.07 -1.98
C LEU A 63 -9.04 19.13 -0.80
N GLY A 64 -8.06 18.39 -0.27
CA GLY A 64 -8.23 17.52 0.89
C GLY A 64 -8.33 18.30 2.22
N GLU A 65 -8.96 17.70 3.22
CA GLU A 65 -9.10 18.29 4.56
C GLU A 65 -7.97 17.81 5.51
N SER A 66 -7.55 18.67 6.44
CA SER A 66 -6.60 18.30 7.50
C SER A 66 -7.26 17.40 8.54
N LEU A 67 -6.61 16.29 8.90
CA LEU A 67 -7.05 15.38 9.95
C LEU A 67 -6.82 15.91 11.38
N VAL A 68 -6.17 17.08 11.53
CA VAL A 68 -5.94 17.75 12.82
C VAL A 68 -6.82 19.00 12.91
N PRO A 69 -7.54 19.22 14.02
CA PRO A 69 -8.29 20.45 14.22
C PRO A 69 -7.36 21.64 14.10
N LEU A 70 -7.67 22.51 13.15
CA LEU A 70 -7.02 23.80 13.01
C LEU A 70 -7.24 24.63 14.27
N ALA A 71 -6.22 25.39 14.67
CA ALA A 71 -6.40 26.37 15.73
C ALA A 71 -7.36 27.48 15.24
N PRO A 72 -8.03 28.20 16.16
CA PRO A 72 -8.87 29.33 15.77
C PRO A 72 -8.09 30.33 14.90
N GLY A 73 -8.54 30.54 13.66
CA GLY A 73 -7.92 31.46 12.70
C GLY A 73 -7.00 30.80 11.67
N GLU A 74 -6.81 29.48 11.72
CA GLU A 74 -6.13 28.73 10.66
C GLU A 74 -7.14 28.18 9.64
N SER A 75 -6.70 28.06 8.38
CA SER A 75 -7.51 27.55 7.25
C SER A 75 -6.71 26.49 6.49
N VAL A 76 -7.38 25.43 6.02
CA VAL A 76 -6.81 24.47 5.05
C VAL A 76 -6.84 25.06 3.63
N ALA A 77 -7.77 26.00 3.38
CA ALA A 77 -7.94 26.66 2.10
C ALA A 77 -7.13 27.97 2.03
N GLN A 78 -6.34 28.12 0.97
CA GLN A 78 -6.18 29.40 0.29
C GLN A 78 -7.20 29.48 -0.85
#